data_AF-A0A2Z5QZW7-F1
#
_entry.id   AF-A0A2Z5QZW7-F1
#
_cell.length_a   1.000
_cell.length_b   1.000
_cell.length_c   1.000
_cell.angle_alpha   90.00
_cell.angle_beta   90.00
_cell.angle_gamma   90.00
#
_symmetry.space_group_name_H-M   'P 1'
#
loop_
_entity.id
_entity.type
_entity.pdbx_description
1 polymer ?
#
loop_
_entity_poly.entity_id
_entity_poly.type
_entity_poly.pdbx_seq_one_letter_code
_entity_poly.pdbx_strand_id
1 'polypeptide(L)' 'MTGHGLKDPQWALEPVNGAKVEPTKAAFDVVAVADILDLN' A
#
# COMPACT_ATOMS: atom_id res chain seq x y z
N MET A 1 12.40 -10.10 18.60
CA MET A 1 12.67 -9.05 17.60
C MET A 1 13.64 -8.04 18.21
N THR A 2 14.81 -7.87 17.61
CA THR A 2 15.88 -6.98 18.13
C THR A 2 15.75 -5.52 17.66
N GLY A 3 14.67 -5.18 16.94
CA GLY A 3 14.30 -3.82 16.53
C GLY A 3 12.80 -3.71 16.21
N HIS A 4 12.21 -2.53 16.39
CA HIS A 4 10.87 -2.22 15.88
C HIS A 4 10.92 -2.12 14.36
N GLY A 5 9.93 -2.67 13.66
CA GLY A 5 9.84 -2.60 12.19
C GLY A 5 9.78 -1.18 11.62
N LEU A 6 9.49 -0.17 12.44
CA LEU A 6 9.56 1.23 12.02
C LEU A 6 11.00 1.73 11.77
N LYS A 7 12.02 1.04 12.30
CA LYS A 7 13.44 1.40 12.06
C LYS A 7 13.89 1.08 10.64
N ASP A 8 13.18 0.20 9.95
CA ASP A 8 13.43 -0.15 8.56
C ASP A 8 12.07 -0.38 7.89
N PRO A 9 11.30 0.68 7.58
CA PRO A 9 9.93 0.54 7.09
C PRO A 9 9.83 -0.13 5.71
N GLN A 10 10.94 -0.20 4.96
CA GLN A 10 10.97 -0.81 3.64
C GLN A 10 10.69 -2.32 3.68
N TRP A 11 11.04 -2.99 4.79
CA TRP A 11 10.74 -4.41 5.01
C TRP A 11 9.26 -4.77 4.79
N ALA A 12 8.35 -3.83 5.04
CA ALA A 12 6.91 -4.04 4.93
C ALA A 12 6.42 -3.95 3.48
N LEU A 13 7.24 -3.41 2.58
CA LEU A 13 6.96 -3.25 1.16
C LEU A 13 7.65 -4.31 0.28
N GLU A 14 8.33 -5.29 0.90
CA GLU A 14 9.02 -6.38 0.22
C GLU A 14 8.18 -7.67 0.26
N PRO A 15 7.26 -7.88 -0.72
CA PRO A 15 6.51 -9.12 -0.81
C PRO A 15 7.44 -10.28 -1.22
N VAL A 16 7.07 -11.50 -0.81
CA VAL A 16 7.85 -12.72 -1.04
C VAL A 16 8.13 -13.00 -2.53
N ASN A 17 7.31 -12.46 -3.42
CA ASN A 17 7.44 -12.60 -4.88
C ASN A 17 8.29 -11.48 -5.53
N GLY A 18 8.84 -10.55 -4.75
CA GLY A 18 9.66 -9.43 -5.24
C GLY A 18 8.88 -8.36 -6.02
N ALA A 19 7.55 -8.37 -5.96
CA ALA A 19 6.73 -7.36 -6.61
C ALA A 19 6.97 -5.96 -6.01
N LYS A 20 7.09 -4.94 -6.87
CA LYS A 20 7.19 -3.55 -6.43
C LYS A 20 5.82 -3.06 -5.97
N VAL A 21 5.74 -2.58 -4.74
CA VAL A 21 4.53 -1.91 -4.22
C VAL A 21 4.62 -0.42 -4.53
N GLU A 22 3.64 0.09 -5.27
CA GLU A 22 3.49 1.52 -5.56
C GLU A 22 2.09 2.00 -5.15
N PRO A 23 1.95 3.21 -4.61
CA PRO A 23 0.64 3.75 -4.26
C PRO A 23 -0.17 4.08 -5.51
N THR A 24 -1.47 3.77 -5.49
CA THR A 24 -2.41 4.24 -6.51
C THR A 24 -2.93 5.62 -6.14
N LYS A 25 -2.81 6.58 -7.05
CA LYS A 25 -3.33 7.94 -6.83
C LYS A 25 -4.82 8.00 -7.15
N ALA A 26 -5.64 8.32 -6.16
CA ALA A 26 -7.06 8.54 -6.35
C ALA A 26 -7.37 9.99 -6.76
N ALA A 27 -8.45 10.17 -7.52
CA ALA A 27 -9.06 11.48 -7.72
C ALA A 27 -9.73 11.96 -6.42
N PHE A 28 -9.90 13.26 -6.24
CA PHE A 28 -10.63 13.83 -5.09
C PHE A 28 -12.15 13.74 -5.34
N ASP A 29 -12.63 12.51 -5.49
CA ASP A 29 -14.01 12.18 -5.76
C ASP A 29 -14.37 10.87 -5.04
N VAL A 30 -15.54 10.83 -4.39
CA VAL A 30 -15.93 9.71 -3.52
C VAL A 30 -16.28 8.46 -4.34
N VAL A 31 -16.87 8.62 -5.53
CA VAL A 31 -17.21 7.49 -6.41
C VAL A 31 -15.94 6.86 -6.97
N ALA A 32 -14.99 7.69 -7.43
CA ALA A 32 -13.70 7.21 -7.90
C ALA A 32 -12.92 6.43 -6.83
N VAL A 33 -13.02 6.82 -5.55
CA VAL A 33 -12.42 6.06 -4.44
C VAL A 33 -13.13 4.73 -4.21
N ALA A 34 -14.47 4.70 -4.28
CA ALA A 34 -15.25 3.47 -4.15
C ALA A 34 -14.91 2.47 -5.27
N ASP A 35 -14.76 2.95 -6.52
CA ASP A 35 -14.34 2.14 -7.66
C ASP A 35 -12.95 1.51 -7.46
N ILE A 36 -11.97 2.28 -6.97
CA ILE A 36 -10.60 1.80 -6.71
C ILE A 36 -10.59 0.73 -5.61
N LEU A 37 -11.46 0.87 -4.61
CA LEU A 37 -11.55 -0.03 -3.45
C LEU A 37 -12.55 -1.18 -3.65
N ASP A 38 -13.19 -1.28 -4.81
CA ASP A 38 -14.19 -2.30 -5.15
C ASP A 38 -15.38 -2.33 -4.16
N LEU A 39 -15.94 -1.16 -3.86
CA LEU A 39 -17.01 -0.97 -2.86
C LEU A 39 -18.40 -0.71 -3.47
N ASN A 40 -18.60 -1.04 -4.75
CA ASN A 40 -19.85 -0.83 -5.47
C ASN A 40 -20.89 -1.95 -5.28
#